data_AF-A0A843LRP0-F1
#
_entry.id   AF-A0A843LRP0-F1
#
_cell.length_a   1.000
_cell.length_b   1.000
_cell.length_c   1.000
_cell.angle_alpha   90.00
_cell.angle_beta   90.00
_cell.angle_gamma   90.00
#
_symmetry.space_group_name_H-M   'P 1'
#
loop_
_entity.id
_entity.type
_entity.pdbx_description
1 polymer ?
#
loop_
_entity_poly.entity_id
_entity_poly.type
_entity_poly.pdbx_seq_one_letter_code
_entity_poly.pdbx_strand_id
1 'polypeptide(L)' 'MSEIEGELSLSRVIVSDAAVPFISRGGRLFPGQVLAADPGIEDGEQVIAVDRRNNPIRVIQIYKGK' A
#
# COMPACT_ATOMS: atom_id res chain seq x y z
N MET A 1 -14.42 -10.58 -17.14
CA MET A 1 -14.28 -10.60 -15.68
C MET A 1 -12.87 -11.05 -15.37
N SER A 2 -11.89 -10.12 -15.33
CA SER A 2 -10.47 -10.53 -15.21
C SER A 2 -9.52 -9.46 -14.67
N GLU A 3 -9.93 -8.20 -14.49
CA GLU A 3 -9.00 -7.13 -14.07
C GLU A 3 -8.80 -7.03 -12.56
N ILE A 4 -9.71 -7.56 -11.74
CA ILE A 4 -9.67 -7.44 -10.27
C ILE A 4 -8.83 -8.56 -9.63
N GLU A 5 -8.72 -9.74 -10.26
CA GLU A 5 -7.96 -10.87 -9.69
C GLU A 5 -6.44 -10.64 -9.69
N GLY A 6 -5.91 -9.81 -10.60
CA GLY A 6 -4.50 -9.43 -10.61
C GLY A 6 -4.11 -8.51 -9.46
N GLU A 7 -5.00 -7.61 -9.03
CA GLU A 7 -4.79 -6.74 -7.86
C GLU A 7 -4.88 -7.52 -6.54
N LEU A 8 -5.64 -8.61 -6.49
CA LEU A 8 -5.72 -9.48 -5.31
C LEU A 8 -4.42 -10.30 -5.05
N SER A 9 -3.51 -10.38 -6.02
CA SER A 9 -2.21 -11.06 -5.86
C SER A 9 -1.12 -10.16 -5.27
N LEU A 10 -1.33 -8.84 -5.22
CA LEU A 10 -0.32 -7.93 -4.69
C LEU A 10 -0.35 -7.94 -3.17
N SER A 11 0.82 -7.99 -2.56
CA SER A 11 1.01 -7.75 -1.12
C SER A 11 0.34 -6.43 -0.72
N ARG A 12 -0.18 -6.35 0.50
CA ARG A 12 -0.91 -5.16 0.97
C ARG A 12 -0.19 -4.46 2.10
N VAL A 13 -0.42 -3.14 2.17
CA VAL A 13 0.04 -2.30 3.27
C VAL A 13 -1.13 -1.48 3.79
N ILE A 14 -1.44 -1.63 5.07
CA ILE A 14 -2.47 -0.86 5.78
C ILE A 14 -1.87 0.45 6.24
N VAL A 15 -2.47 1.56 5.84
CA VAL A 15 -2.00 2.91 6.17
C VAL A 15 -2.96 3.64 7.10
N SER A 16 -2.43 4.63 7.82
CA SER A 16 -3.24 5.54 8.63
C SER A 16 -4.14 6.43 7.77
N ASP A 17 -5.29 6.84 8.32
CA ASP A 17 -6.24 7.72 7.63
C ASP A 17 -5.60 9.06 7.22
N ALA A 18 -4.61 9.52 7.99
CA ALA A 18 -3.84 10.73 7.69
C ALA A 18 -3.01 10.61 6.40
N ALA A 19 -2.65 9.39 5.97
CA ALA A 19 -1.84 9.12 4.79
C ALA A 19 -2.67 9.02 3.50
N VAL A 20 -3.94 8.61 3.61
CA VAL A 20 -4.88 8.41 2.50
C VAL A 20 -4.87 9.57 1.50
N PRO A 21 -5.05 10.85 1.90
CA PRO A 21 -5.11 11.95 0.93
C PRO A 21 -3.78 12.22 0.21
N PHE A 22 -2.64 11.76 0.74
CA PHE A 22 -1.33 11.92 0.11
C PHE A 22 -1.10 10.79 -0.91
N ILE A 23 -1.39 9.56 -0.53
CA ILE A 23 -1.23 8.37 -1.38
C ILE A 23 -2.16 8.42 -2.58
N SER A 24 -3.43 8.81 -2.38
CA SER A 24 -4.41 8.94 -3.47
C SER A 24 -3.97 9.93 -4.55
N ARG A 25 -3.18 10.95 -4.17
CA ARG A 25 -2.60 11.94 -5.07
C ARG A 25 -1.25 11.51 -5.68
N GLY A 26 -0.70 10.37 -5.29
CA GLY A 26 0.59 9.87 -5.78
C GLY A 26 1.79 10.33 -4.97
N GLY A 27 1.55 10.82 -3.76
CA GLY A 27 2.59 11.04 -2.77
C GLY A 27 3.24 9.73 -2.32
N ARG A 28 4.41 9.86 -1.70
CA ARG A 28 5.15 8.74 -1.12
C ARG A 28 4.53 8.31 0.20
N LEU A 29 4.58 7.01 0.48
CA LEU A 29 4.23 6.44 1.78
C LEU A 29 5.46 6.51 2.70
N PHE A 30 5.29 7.11 3.88
CA PHE A 30 6.35 7.18 4.89
C PHE A 30 6.17 6.08 5.95
N PRO A 31 7.26 5.54 6.53
CA PRO A 31 7.19 4.44 7.51
C PRO A 31 6.26 4.73 8.69
N GLY A 32 6.26 5.96 9.21
CA GLY A 32 5.41 6.36 10.34
C GLY A 32 3.90 6.40 10.04
N GLN A 33 3.51 6.21 8.79
CA GLN A 33 2.12 6.15 8.35
C GLN A 33 1.62 4.74 8.07
N VAL A 34 2.50 3.73 8.15
CA VAL A 34 2.17 2.32 7.99
C VAL A 34 1.72 1.76 9.33
N LEU A 35 0.57 1.09 9.33
CA LEU A 35 0.02 0.43 10.52
C LEU A 35 0.32 -1.06 10.52
N ALA A 36 0.24 -1.68 9.36
CA ALA A 36 0.54 -3.09 9.15
C ALA A 36 0.91 -3.32 7.67
N ALA A 37 1.63 -4.39 7.41
CA ALA A 37 2.03 -4.79 6.07
C ALA A 37 2.01 -6.32 5.99
N ASP A 38 1.67 -6.85 4.82
CA ASP A 38 1.79 -8.28 4.58
C ASP A 38 3.28 -8.69 4.71
N PRO A 39 3.57 -9.87 5.29
CA PRO A 39 4.94 -10.32 5.46
C PRO A 39 5.59 -10.62 4.11
N GLY A 40 6.92 -10.49 4.05
CA GLY A 40 7.69 -10.86 2.86
C GLY A 40 7.83 -9.77 1.79
N ILE A 41 7.21 -8.59 1.97
CA ILE A 41 7.38 -7.46 1.04
C ILE A 41 8.87 -7.09 0.94
N GLU A 42 9.39 -7.01 -0.27
CA GLU A 42 10.79 -6.64 -0.56
C GLU A 42 10.94 -5.16 -0.93
N ASP A 43 12.19 -4.68 -0.88
CA ASP A 43 12.51 -3.30 -1.29
C ASP A 43 12.30 -3.14 -2.80
N GLY A 44 11.56 -2.11 -3.21
CA GLY A 44 11.18 -1.89 -4.61
C GLY A 44 9.98 -2.72 -5.09
N GLU A 45 9.33 -3.52 -4.24
CA GLU A 45 8.13 -4.28 -4.61
C GLU A 45 6.90 -3.35 -4.77
N GLN A 46 6.00 -3.69 -5.70
CA GLN A 46 4.70 -3.03 -5.84
C GLN A 46 3.67 -3.70 -4.92
N VAL A 47 2.97 -2.87 -4.15
CA VAL A 47 1.97 -3.31 -3.16
C VAL A 47 0.71 -2.46 -3.28
N ILE A 48 -0.42 -2.97 -2.79
CA ILE A 48 -1.64 -2.17 -2.65
C ILE A 48 -1.65 -1.49 -1.28
N ALA A 49 -1.71 -0.15 -1.28
CA ALA A 49 -2.03 0.62 -0.09
C ALA A 49 -3.55 0.56 0.16
N VAL A 50 -3.93 0.14 1.36
CA VAL A 50 -5.32 0.08 1.81
C VAL A 50 -5.52 0.93 3.06
N ASP A 51 -6.73 1.47 3.24
CA ASP A 51 -7.09 2.16 4.49
C ASP A 51 -7.37 1.16 5.65
N ARG A 52 -7.67 1.69 6.83
CA ARG A 52 -8.01 0.87 8.02
C ARG A 52 -9.25 -0.01 7.86
N ARG A 53 -10.12 0.30 6.90
CA ARG A 53 -11.33 -0.48 6.57
C ARG A 53 -11.07 -1.47 5.43
N ASN A 54 -9.81 -1.64 5.03
CA ASN A 54 -9.37 -2.49 3.94
C ASN A 54 -9.91 -2.05 2.57
N ASN A 55 -10.20 -0.76 2.39
CA ASN A 55 -10.52 -0.21 1.07
C ASN A 55 -9.22 0.07 0.30
N PRO A 56 -9.09 -0.40 -0.95
CA PRO A 56 -7.93 -0.10 -1.77
C PRO A 56 -7.88 1.39 -2.10
N ILE A 57 -6.70 1.98 -1.93
CA ILE A 57 -6.43 3.38 -2.25
C ILE A 57 -5.69 3.45 -3.57
N ARG A 58 -4.54 2.77 -3.66
CA ARG A 58 -3.64 2.79 -4.81
C ARG A 58 -2.55 1.72 -4.74
N VAL A 59 -2.07 1.26 -5.89
CA VAL A 59 -0.80 0.54 -6.00
C VAL A 59 0.37 1.53 -5.83
N ILE A 60 1.32 1.19 -4.97
CA ILE A 60 2.53 1.98 -4.70
C ILE A 60 3.76 1.07 -4.72
N GLN A 61 4.93 1.66 -4.94
CA GLN A 61 6.20 0.97 -4.77
C GLN A 61 6.74 1.27 -3.38
N ILE A 62 7.06 0.22 -2.61
CA ILE A 62 7.60 0.36 -1.24
C ILE A 62 9.11 0.42 -1.31
N TYR A 63 9.68 1.27 -0.45
CA TYR A 63 11.10 1.26 -0.17
C TYR A 63 11.35 1.12 1.34
N LYS A 64 12.10 0.11 1.76
CA LYS A 64 12.53 -0.05 3.14
C LYS A 64 13.67 0.95 3.39
N GLY A 65 13.44 1.91 4.28
CA GLY A 65 14.52 2.80 4.76
C GLY A 65 15.65 1.95 5.37
N LYS A 66 16.90 2.32 5.08
CA LYS A 66 18.09 1.71 5.70
C LYS A 66 18.13 1.93 7.20
#